data_AF-A0A3R7INC2-F1
#
_entry.id   AF-A0A3R7INC2-F1
#
_cell.length_a   1.000
_cell.length_b   1.000
_cell.length_c   1.000
_cell.angle_alpha   90.00
_cell.angle_beta   90.00
_cell.angle_gamma   90.00
#
_symmetry.space_group_name_H-M   'P 1'
#
loop_
_entity.id
_entity.type
_entity.pdbx_description
1 polymer ?
#
loop_
_entity_poly.entity_id
_entity_poly.type
_entity_poly.pdbx_seq_one_letter_code
_entity_poly.pdbx_strand_id
1 'polypeptide(L)'
;MKTTTTPANARAPLTLGQPSPEEQEISRYDKTGRFLITPKKVVEGTSEDLRELGDDAKYKNQKIVWVYVNVHHVGGETVKGPMVMTDIGAETAAGGKATRLILMGYLNSRPRDCFGEDTEAPSKQGDSRTVCAPYLIPGSATVKKVTYFQGYYNKPLAWKVP
;
A
#
# COMPACT_ATOMS: atom_id res chain seq x y z
N MET A 1 39.16 -22.23 9.58
CA MET A 1 38.20 -21.16 9.93
C MET A 1 36.85 -21.52 9.34
N LYS A 2 35.82 -21.72 10.17
CA LYS A 2 34.45 -21.96 9.69
C LYS A 2 33.83 -20.61 9.37
N THR A 3 33.63 -20.33 8.09
CA THR A 3 32.87 -19.17 7.61
C THR A 3 31.38 -19.43 7.84
N THR A 4 30.83 -18.87 8.91
CA THR A 4 29.39 -18.84 9.15
C THR A 4 28.77 -17.87 8.15
N THR A 5 28.21 -18.41 7.06
CA THR A 5 27.38 -17.63 6.13
C THR A 5 25.99 -17.53 6.75
N THR A 6 25.62 -16.35 7.24
CA THR A 6 24.23 -16.07 7.65
C THR A 6 23.33 -16.14 6.42
N PRO A 7 22.26 -16.96 6.43
CA PRO A 7 21.33 -16.98 5.30
C PRO A 7 20.61 -15.63 5.23
N ALA A 8 20.69 -14.98 4.07
CA ALA A 8 19.82 -13.87 3.71
C ALA A 8 18.39 -14.39 3.55
N ASN A 9 17.59 -14.53 4.61
CA ASN A 9 16.12 -14.61 4.59
C ASN A 9 15.51 -15.12 5.91
N ALA A 10 14.92 -14.22 6.70
CA ALA A 10 13.63 -14.37 7.40
C ALA A 10 13.43 -13.15 8.31
N ARG A 11 13.11 -11.98 7.73
CA ARG A 11 12.68 -10.84 8.55
C ARG A 11 11.35 -11.21 9.22
N ALA A 12 11.24 -11.00 10.53
CA ALA A 12 9.98 -11.16 11.24
C ALA A 12 8.89 -10.31 10.54
N PRO A 13 7.66 -10.83 10.42
CA PRO A 13 6.59 -10.09 9.76
C PRO A 13 6.29 -8.82 10.54
N LEU A 14 6.31 -7.68 9.86
CA LEU A 14 5.98 -6.38 10.43
C LEU A 14 4.50 -6.38 10.85
N THR A 15 4.11 -5.47 11.72
CA THR A 15 2.71 -5.24 12.10
C THR A 15 2.28 -3.88 11.57
N LEU A 16 1.02 -3.75 11.13
CA LEU A 16 0.47 -2.45 10.76
C LEU A 16 0.83 -1.36 11.79
N GLY A 17 1.22 -0.19 11.30
CA GLY A 17 1.71 0.93 12.09
C GLY A 17 3.23 0.99 12.25
N GLN A 18 3.96 -0.10 11.99
CA GLN A 18 5.43 -0.11 11.97
C GLN A 18 5.96 0.43 10.63
N PRO A 19 6.98 1.31 10.62
CA PRO A 19 7.61 1.74 9.39
C PRO A 19 8.38 0.60 8.72
N SER A 20 8.69 0.75 7.43
CA SER A 20 9.63 -0.12 6.73
C SER A 20 10.97 -0.13 7.49
N PRO A 21 11.64 -1.30 7.59
CA PRO A 21 12.91 -1.41 8.32
C PRO A 21 14.06 -0.68 7.61
N GLU A 22 13.91 -0.44 6.32
CA GLU A 22 14.88 0.27 5.48
C GLU A 22 14.18 1.41 4.74
N GLU A 23 14.95 2.42 4.38
CA GLU A 23 14.52 3.49 3.49
C GLU A 23 14.28 2.92 2.08
N GLN A 24 13.23 3.39 1.42
CA GLN A 24 12.86 3.00 0.07
C GLN A 24 13.21 4.15 -0.87
N GLU A 25 14.04 3.86 -1.88
CA GLU A 25 14.31 4.81 -2.94
C GLU A 25 13.13 4.86 -3.90
N ILE A 26 12.61 6.05 -4.11
CA ILE A 26 11.49 6.30 -5.00
C ILE A 26 11.92 7.37 -5.97
N SER A 27 11.89 7.02 -7.25
CA SER A 27 12.33 7.89 -8.33
C SER A 27 11.18 8.31 -9.22
N ARG A 28 11.08 9.61 -9.50
CA ARG A 28 10.12 10.15 -10.48
C ARG A 28 10.65 11.45 -11.07
N TYR A 29 10.47 11.63 -12.38
CA TYR A 29 10.97 12.80 -13.12
C TYR A 29 12.46 13.07 -12.85
N ASP A 30 13.28 12.03 -12.95
CA ASP A 30 14.74 12.07 -12.75
C ASP A 30 15.21 12.56 -11.37
N LYS A 31 14.31 12.54 -10.37
CA LYS A 31 14.60 12.84 -8.97
C LYS A 31 14.39 11.61 -8.11
N THR A 32 15.30 11.37 -7.19
CA THR A 32 15.23 10.23 -6.26
C THR A 32 15.21 10.71 -4.82
N GLY A 33 14.15 10.34 -4.11
CA GLY A 33 13.99 10.56 -2.68
C GLY A 33 14.01 9.23 -1.94
N ARG A 34 14.26 9.28 -0.63
CA ARG A 34 14.29 8.13 0.27
C ARG A 34 13.16 8.24 1.28
N PHE A 35 12.35 7.20 1.37
CA PHE A 35 11.10 7.23 2.12
C PHE A 35 10.99 6.06 3.10
N LEU A 36 10.41 6.32 4.26
CA LEU A 36 9.89 5.27 5.13
C LEU A 36 8.40 5.05 4.83
N ILE A 37 8.04 3.80 4.59
CA ILE A 37 6.69 3.39 4.22
C ILE A 37 6.03 2.73 5.42
N THR A 38 4.88 3.24 5.85
CA THR A 38 4.19 2.77 7.05
C THR A 38 2.71 2.52 6.74
N PRO A 39 2.31 1.30 6.36
CA PRO A 39 0.91 0.92 6.32
C PRO A 39 0.27 1.12 7.70
N LYS A 40 -0.77 1.94 7.80
CA LYS A 40 -1.37 2.36 9.08
C LYS A 40 -2.59 1.54 9.45
N LYS A 41 -3.50 1.34 8.50
CA LYS A 41 -4.77 0.66 8.71
C LYS A 41 -5.32 0.12 7.39
N VAL A 42 -6.20 -0.87 7.51
CA VAL A 42 -7.10 -1.32 6.45
C VAL A 42 -8.52 -1.11 6.95
N VAL A 43 -9.38 -0.52 6.12
CA VAL A 43 -10.81 -0.36 6.41
C VAL A 43 -11.57 -1.19 5.41
N GLU A 44 -12.32 -2.16 5.88
CA GLU A 44 -13.19 -2.95 5.01
C GLU A 44 -14.47 -2.18 4.69
N GLY A 45 -14.83 -2.19 3.41
CA GLY A 45 -16.15 -1.79 2.95
C GLY A 45 -17.08 -2.99 2.80
N THR A 46 -18.18 -2.75 2.10
CA THR A 46 -19.23 -3.72 1.81
C THR A 46 -19.26 -4.08 0.33
N SER A 47 -20.11 -5.05 -0.04
CA SER A 47 -20.31 -5.36 -1.46
C SER A 47 -21.18 -4.28 -2.13
N GLU A 48 -22.04 -3.63 -1.35
CA GLU A 48 -22.94 -2.55 -1.76
C GLU A 48 -22.18 -1.32 -2.22
N ASP A 49 -21.01 -1.05 -1.63
CA ASP A 49 -20.11 0.04 -2.00
C ASP A 49 -19.70 0.02 -3.48
N LEU A 50 -19.71 -1.17 -4.11
CA LEU A 50 -19.34 -1.34 -5.52
C LEU A 50 -20.51 -1.10 -6.49
N ARG A 51 -21.76 -1.04 -6.00
CA ARG A 51 -22.94 -0.77 -6.86
C ARG A 51 -22.87 0.62 -7.51
N GLU A 52 -22.21 1.57 -6.85
CA GLU A 52 -21.97 2.92 -7.38
C GLU A 52 -21.17 2.92 -8.69
N LEU A 53 -20.43 1.84 -8.98
CA LEU A 53 -19.66 1.68 -10.22
C LEU A 53 -20.52 1.25 -11.42
N GLY A 54 -21.79 0.86 -11.20
CA GLY A 54 -22.73 0.54 -12.28
C GLY A 54 -22.43 -0.72 -13.09
N ASP A 55 -21.56 -1.61 -12.58
CA ASP A 55 -21.16 -2.85 -13.25
C ASP A 55 -21.23 -4.05 -12.29
N ASP A 56 -22.46 -4.37 -11.86
CA ASP A 56 -22.75 -5.44 -10.91
C ASP A 56 -22.22 -6.81 -11.38
N ALA A 57 -22.16 -7.04 -12.69
CA ALA A 57 -21.67 -8.30 -13.26
C ALA A 57 -20.18 -8.48 -13.00
N LYS A 58 -19.38 -7.42 -13.20
CA LYS A 58 -17.93 -7.44 -12.98
C LYS A 58 -17.56 -7.53 -11.51
N TYR A 59 -18.29 -6.83 -10.64
CA TYR A 59 -17.98 -6.73 -9.22
C TYR A 59 -18.75 -7.73 -8.34
N LYS A 60 -19.47 -8.66 -8.96
CA LYS A 60 -20.22 -9.70 -8.26
C LYS A 60 -19.34 -10.46 -7.28
N ASN A 61 -19.81 -10.62 -6.05
CA ASN A 61 -19.12 -11.32 -4.96
C ASN A 61 -17.77 -10.69 -4.57
N GLN A 62 -17.56 -9.41 -4.87
CA GLN A 62 -16.40 -8.66 -4.40
C GLN A 62 -16.84 -7.60 -3.39
N LYS A 63 -15.89 -7.15 -2.58
CA LYS A 63 -16.03 -5.95 -1.75
C LYS A 63 -14.77 -5.09 -1.86
N ILE A 64 -14.92 -3.84 -1.47
CA ILE A 64 -13.82 -2.88 -1.40
C ILE A 64 -13.10 -2.96 -0.05
N VAL A 65 -11.80 -2.73 -0.06
CA VAL A 65 -11.00 -2.46 1.14
C VAL A 65 -10.11 -1.26 0.89
N TRP A 66 -10.02 -0.37 1.86
CA TRP A 66 -9.24 0.86 1.81
C TRP A 66 -7.94 0.68 2.59
N VAL A 67 -6.81 0.75 1.90
CA VAL A 67 -5.48 0.60 2.53
C VAL A 67 -4.87 1.98 2.70
N TYR A 68 -4.47 2.30 3.93
CA TYR A 68 -3.86 3.58 4.30
C TYR A 68 -2.38 3.40 4.55
N VAL A 69 -1.57 4.28 3.98
CA VAL A 69 -0.11 4.26 4.08
C VAL A 69 0.38 5.65 4.39
N ASN A 70 1.18 5.76 5.44
CA ASN A 70 1.98 6.96 5.69
C ASN A 70 3.30 6.86 4.92
N VAL A 71 3.64 7.94 4.25
CA VAL A 71 4.85 8.12 3.45
C VAL A 71 5.63 9.25 4.09
N HIS A 72 6.82 8.95 4.60
CA HIS A 72 7.68 9.93 5.25
C HIS A 72 8.99 10.05 4.47
N HIS A 73 9.26 11.25 3.96
CA HIS A 73 10.49 11.55 3.23
C HIS A 73 11.63 11.80 4.22
N VAL A 74 12.61 10.91 4.27
CA VAL A 74 13.70 10.96 5.26
C VAL A 74 15.01 11.49 4.71
N GLY A 75 15.22 11.50 3.39
CA GLY A 75 16.37 12.12 2.75
C GLY A 75 16.40 11.96 1.23
N GLY A 76 17.42 12.51 0.57
CA GLY A 76 17.50 12.55 -0.89
C GLY A 76 16.91 13.83 -1.47
N GLU A 77 16.57 13.80 -2.76
CA GLU A 77 16.03 14.97 -3.47
C GLU A 77 14.53 15.12 -3.24
N THR A 78 14.01 16.35 -3.42
CA THR A 78 12.56 16.57 -3.46
C THR A 78 11.95 15.85 -4.67
N VAL A 79 10.95 14.99 -4.41
CA VAL A 79 10.25 14.22 -5.44
C VAL A 79 8.81 14.73 -5.55
N LYS A 80 8.34 14.99 -6.77
CA LYS A 80 6.92 15.30 -7.03
C LYS A 80 6.12 14.01 -7.13
N GLY A 81 5.09 13.88 -6.29
CA GLY A 81 4.21 12.72 -6.24
C GLY A 81 4.97 11.38 -6.27
N PRO A 82 5.57 10.91 -5.17
CA PRO A 82 6.31 9.65 -5.13
C PRO A 82 5.51 8.38 -5.51
N MET A 83 4.19 8.46 -5.75
CA MET A 83 3.35 7.36 -6.26
C MET A 83 3.48 6.03 -5.46
N VAL A 84 3.64 6.09 -4.15
CA VAL A 84 3.88 4.91 -3.29
C VAL A 84 2.82 3.83 -3.46
N MET A 85 1.56 4.20 -3.71
CA MET A 85 0.46 3.25 -3.80
C MET A 85 0.53 2.36 -5.06
N THR A 86 1.43 2.63 -6.02
CA THR A 86 1.68 1.69 -7.14
C THR A 86 2.36 0.41 -6.68
N ASP A 87 3.15 0.49 -5.61
CA ASP A 87 3.92 -0.64 -5.07
C ASP A 87 3.27 -1.27 -3.84
N ILE A 88 2.18 -0.68 -3.35
CA ILE A 88 1.38 -1.22 -2.26
C ILE A 88 0.40 -2.27 -2.78
N GLY A 89 0.43 -3.45 -2.15
CA GLY A 89 -0.52 -4.53 -2.34
C GLY A 89 -1.24 -4.91 -1.05
N ALA A 90 -2.23 -5.79 -1.18
CA ALA A 90 -2.87 -6.44 -0.04
C ALA A 90 -3.09 -7.93 -0.35
N GLU A 91 -3.01 -8.77 0.67
CA GLU A 91 -3.23 -10.22 0.58
C GLU A 91 -4.30 -10.65 1.57
N THR A 92 -5.20 -11.52 1.13
CA THR A 92 -6.26 -12.09 1.96
C THR A 92 -5.75 -13.18 2.90
N ALA A 93 -6.54 -13.55 3.90
CA ALA A 93 -6.22 -14.66 4.80
C ALA A 93 -5.98 -16.00 4.08
N ALA A 94 -6.62 -16.21 2.92
CA ALA A 94 -6.43 -17.38 2.07
C ALA A 94 -5.21 -17.28 1.13
N GLY A 95 -4.41 -16.21 1.22
CA GLY A 95 -3.23 -15.98 0.36
C GLY A 95 -3.54 -15.40 -1.02
N GLY A 96 -4.79 -15.00 -1.27
CA GLY A 96 -5.17 -14.35 -2.53
C GLY A 96 -4.74 -12.88 -2.57
N LYS A 97 -4.28 -12.40 -3.72
CA LYS A 97 -3.91 -10.99 -3.91
C LYS A 97 -5.15 -10.12 -4.15
N ALA A 98 -5.21 -8.98 -3.49
CA ALA A 98 -6.22 -7.97 -3.75
C ALA A 98 -5.90 -7.22 -5.07
N THR A 99 -6.93 -6.78 -5.76
CA THR A 99 -6.78 -6.04 -7.04
C THR A 99 -6.98 -4.56 -6.79
N ARG A 100 -5.99 -3.71 -7.11
CA ARG A 100 -6.13 -2.25 -6.95
C ARG A 100 -7.26 -1.72 -7.84
N LEU A 101 -8.19 -0.96 -7.26
CA LEU A 101 -9.25 -0.30 -8.00
C LEU A 101 -8.77 1.10 -8.41
N ILE A 102 -8.48 1.29 -9.70
CA ILE A 102 -7.90 2.54 -10.22
C ILE A 102 -8.96 3.65 -10.34
N LEU A 103 -10.23 3.27 -10.52
CA LEU A 103 -11.36 4.20 -10.59
C LEU A 103 -11.76 4.65 -9.17
N MET A 104 -10.89 5.42 -8.52
CA MET A 104 -11.14 6.04 -7.21
C MET A 104 -12.15 7.20 -7.27
N GLY A 105 -12.53 7.64 -8.47
CA GLY A 105 -13.38 8.80 -8.70
C GLY A 105 -14.80 8.59 -8.20
N TYR A 106 -14.99 8.93 -6.92
CA TYR A 106 -16.28 9.23 -6.27
C TYR A 106 -17.15 8.04 -5.85
N LEU A 107 -16.55 7.04 -5.18
CA LEU A 107 -17.36 6.20 -4.30
C LEU A 107 -17.79 7.01 -3.08
N ASN A 108 -19.08 7.15 -2.83
CA ASN A 108 -19.65 7.77 -1.63
C ASN A 108 -19.28 6.97 -0.37
N SER A 109 -19.10 5.66 -0.52
CA SER A 109 -18.56 4.77 0.50
C SER A 109 -17.09 5.03 0.87
N ARG A 110 -16.37 5.86 0.11
CA ARG A 110 -14.98 6.22 0.43
C ARG A 110 -14.94 6.89 1.82
N PRO A 111 -14.09 6.41 2.74
CA PRO A 111 -13.89 7.08 4.00
C PRO A 111 -13.46 8.54 3.81
N ARG A 112 -14.00 9.45 4.63
CA ARG A 112 -13.75 10.89 4.50
C ARG A 112 -12.27 11.29 4.63
N ASP A 113 -11.47 10.47 5.30
CA ASP A 113 -10.04 10.66 5.51
C ASP A 113 -9.17 9.89 4.49
N CYS A 114 -9.78 9.20 3.52
CA CYS A 114 -9.07 8.47 2.46
C CYS A 114 -8.73 9.42 1.30
N PHE A 115 -7.61 10.13 1.44
CA PHE A 115 -7.07 10.98 0.38
C PHE A 115 -6.15 10.16 -0.51
N GLY A 116 -6.38 10.24 -1.83
CA GLY A 116 -5.50 9.63 -2.82
C GLY A 116 -4.14 10.33 -2.88
N GLU A 117 -3.23 9.77 -3.67
CA GLU A 117 -1.96 10.44 -3.94
C GLU A 117 -2.15 11.63 -4.87
N ASP A 118 -1.69 12.79 -4.43
CA ASP A 118 -1.46 13.92 -5.32
C ASP A 118 -0.17 13.66 -6.11
N THR A 119 -0.33 13.54 -7.43
CA THR A 119 0.75 13.19 -8.34
C THR A 119 1.67 14.37 -8.63
N GLU A 120 1.27 15.61 -8.35
CA GLU A 120 2.05 16.81 -8.69
C GLU A 120 2.60 17.52 -7.45
N ALA A 121 2.03 17.25 -6.27
CA ALA A 121 2.52 17.81 -5.02
C ALA A 121 3.99 17.43 -4.76
N PRO A 122 4.88 18.41 -4.51
CA PRO A 122 6.25 18.12 -4.10
C PRO A 122 6.27 17.51 -2.69
N SER A 123 7.17 16.57 -2.46
CA SER A 123 7.51 16.05 -1.13
C SER A 123 8.97 16.31 -0.86
N LYS A 124 9.25 17.19 0.10
CA LYS A 124 10.60 17.54 0.58
C LYS A 124 10.96 16.74 1.82
N GLN A 125 12.25 16.70 2.15
CA GLN A 125 12.72 15.99 3.33
C GLN A 125 12.01 16.49 4.60
N GLY A 126 11.60 15.56 5.45
CA GLY A 126 10.81 15.80 6.65
C GLY A 126 9.29 15.80 6.42
N ASP A 127 8.83 15.87 5.16
CA ASP A 127 7.40 15.77 4.88
C ASP A 127 6.87 14.37 5.20
N SER A 128 5.74 14.32 5.89
CA SER A 128 5.01 13.09 6.17
C SER A 128 3.54 13.28 5.81
N ARG A 129 3.01 12.36 5.02
CA ARG A 129 1.60 12.37 4.62
C ARG A 129 1.02 10.97 4.60
N THR A 130 -0.27 10.86 4.92
CA THR A 130 -1.02 9.61 4.80
C THR A 130 -1.85 9.65 3.53
N VAL A 131 -1.70 8.62 2.70
CA VAL A 131 -2.45 8.42 1.47
C VAL A 131 -3.21 7.09 1.57
N CYS A 132 -4.23 6.95 0.73
CA CYS A 132 -5.13 5.81 0.76
C CYS A 132 -5.55 5.40 -0.65
N ALA A 133 -5.70 4.09 -0.87
CA ALA A 133 -6.21 3.54 -2.12
C ALA A 133 -7.16 2.35 -1.88
N PRO A 134 -8.16 2.15 -2.75
CA PRO A 134 -9.05 1.01 -2.70
C PRO A 134 -8.49 -0.21 -3.43
N TYR A 135 -8.84 -1.37 -2.89
CA TYR A 135 -8.56 -2.68 -3.48
C TYR A 135 -9.83 -3.53 -3.43
N LEU A 136 -9.96 -4.44 -4.39
CA LEU A 136 -11.02 -5.42 -4.49
C LEU A 136 -10.53 -6.75 -3.94
N ILE A 137 -11.36 -7.36 -3.10
CA ILE A 137 -11.19 -8.73 -2.61
C ILE A 137 -12.51 -9.49 -2.73
N PRO A 138 -12.50 -10.84 -2.69
CA PRO A 138 -13.75 -11.60 -2.55
C PRO A 138 -14.55 -11.13 -1.33
N GLY A 139 -15.88 -11.07 -1.44
CA GLY A 139 -16.78 -10.50 -0.43
C GLY A 139 -16.68 -11.19 0.94
N SER A 140 -16.43 -12.50 0.95
CA SER A 140 -16.23 -13.29 2.18
C SER A 140 -14.80 -13.25 2.72
N ALA A 141 -13.84 -12.67 1.99
CA ALA A 141 -12.45 -12.63 2.40
C ALA A 141 -12.18 -11.44 3.33
N THR A 142 -11.10 -11.53 4.11
CA THR A 142 -10.54 -10.44 4.89
C THR A 142 -9.07 -10.26 4.53
N VAL A 143 -8.57 -9.03 4.63
CA VAL A 143 -7.14 -8.75 4.40
C VAL A 143 -6.34 -9.22 5.60
N LYS A 144 -5.27 -9.97 5.37
CA LYS A 144 -4.34 -10.40 6.43
C LYS A 144 -2.97 -9.75 6.34
N LYS A 145 -2.59 -9.23 5.17
CA LYS A 145 -1.33 -8.50 5.00
C LYS A 145 -1.49 -7.32 4.05
N VAL A 146 -0.79 -6.23 4.36
CA VAL A 146 -0.44 -5.20 3.38
C VAL A 146 0.99 -5.48 2.94
N THR A 147 1.27 -5.39 1.64
CA THR A 147 2.60 -5.65 1.08
C THR A 147 3.16 -4.41 0.40
N TYR A 148 4.48 -4.33 0.30
CA TYR A 148 5.17 -3.30 -0.47
C TYR A 148 6.24 -3.95 -1.35
N PHE A 149 6.17 -3.69 -2.65
CA PHE A 149 7.16 -4.15 -3.61
C PHE A 149 8.44 -3.31 -3.52
N GLN A 150 9.58 -3.97 -3.39
CA GLN A 150 10.90 -3.33 -3.22
C GLN A 150 11.84 -3.59 -4.41
N GLY A 151 11.26 -3.77 -5.60
CA GLY A 151 12.00 -4.20 -6.79
C GLY A 151 12.04 -5.72 -6.98
N TYR A 152 12.38 -6.14 -8.20
CA TYR A 152 12.21 -7.51 -8.68
C TYR A 152 13.00 -8.58 -7.91
N TYR A 153 14.19 -8.22 -7.42
CA TYR A 153 15.09 -9.15 -6.74
C TYR A 153 14.82 -9.28 -5.24
N ASN A 154 14.03 -8.36 -4.68
CA ASN A 154 13.73 -8.34 -3.25
C ASN A 154 12.36 -8.98 -2.99
N LYS A 155 12.27 -9.72 -1.89
CA LYS A 155 10.94 -10.16 -1.42
C LYS A 155 10.16 -8.93 -0.97
N PRO A 156 8.85 -8.84 -1.29
CA PRO A 156 8.02 -7.76 -0.78
C PRO A 156 8.07 -7.69 0.76
N LEU A 157 8.06 -6.47 1.30
CA LEU A 157 7.76 -6.29 2.72
C LEU A 157 6.31 -6.67 2.95
N ALA A 158 6.01 -7.16 4.16
CA ALA A 158 4.67 -7.52 4.55
C ALA A 158 4.39 -7.08 5.99
N TRP A 159 3.26 -6.39 6.16
CA TRP A 159 2.71 -5.98 7.44
C TRP A 159 1.45 -6.78 7.73
N LYS A 160 1.44 -7.52 8.83
CA LYS A 160 0.27 -8.23 9.34
C LYS A 160 -0.83 -7.24 9.70
N VAL A 161 -2.02 -7.51 9.19
CA VAL A 161 -3.27 -6.91 9.66
C VAL A 161 -3.75 -7.76 10.85
N PRO A 162 -3.96 -7.15 12.03
CA PRO A 162 -4.38 -7.86 13.23
C PRO A 162 -5.66 -8.67 13.00
#